data_AF-A0A9R0JLM6-F1
#
_entry.id   AF-A0A9R0JLM6-F1
#
_cell.length_a   1.000
_cell.length_b   1.000
_cell.length_c   1.000
_cell.angle_alpha   90.00
_cell.angle_beta   90.00
_cell.angle_gamma   90.00
#
_symmetry.space_group_name_H-M   'P 1'
#
loop_
_entity.id
_entity.type
_entity.pdbx_description
1 polymer ?
#
loop_
_entity_poly.entity_id
_entity_poly.type
_entity_poly.pdbx_seq_one_letter_code
_entity_poly.pdbx_strand_id
1 'polypeptide(L)'
;MSSCKPSSTPVDTKSKVSAYSGAPFEDPTLYRSLAGALQYLTFTRPDISYAIQQICLHMHSPTDDHMQNLKRIVRYIQGTLDYGLHLYPSSVTDLISYTDVDWGGCPDTRRSTSGYCVFLGDNLISWSSKRQPTLSRSSAEAVYRGVAMLSPSLVRSETYFWNSIFRFVRLLWFIVIM
;
A
#
# COMPACT_ATOMS: atom_id res chain seq x y z
N MET A 1 -4.76 11.42 -19.54
CA MET A 1 -3.33 11.19 -19.23
C MET A 1 -2.68 10.17 -20.19
N SER A 2 -3.13 10.05 -21.43
CA SER A 2 -2.63 9.06 -22.41
C SER A 2 -1.20 9.32 -22.91
N SER A 3 -0.64 10.52 -22.69
CA SER A 3 0.69 10.94 -23.15
C SER A 3 1.56 11.56 -22.03
N CYS A 4 1.39 11.11 -20.78
CA CYS A 4 2.19 11.64 -19.68
C CYS A 4 3.61 11.03 -19.66
N LYS A 5 4.62 11.85 -19.35
CA LYS A 5 5.99 11.36 -19.15
C LYS A 5 6.01 10.41 -17.94
N PRO A 6 6.54 9.18 -18.08
CA PRO A 6 6.54 8.22 -16.99
C PRO A 6 7.46 8.67 -15.84
N SER A 7 7.13 8.23 -14.63
CA SER A 7 7.97 8.40 -13.44
C SER A 7 8.68 7.10 -13.15
N SER A 8 9.97 7.14 -12.78
CA SER A 8 10.74 5.92 -12.45
C SER A 8 10.42 5.35 -11.08
N THR A 9 9.91 6.17 -10.15
CA THR A 9 9.53 5.73 -8.80
C THR A 9 8.09 6.13 -8.47
N PRO A 10 7.35 5.31 -7.71
CA PRO A 10 5.97 5.59 -7.32
C PRO A 10 5.87 6.64 -6.21
N VAL A 11 6.94 6.82 -5.41
CA VAL A 11 7.03 7.81 -4.33
C VAL A 11 8.21 8.74 -4.58
N ASP A 12 8.09 10.00 -4.19
CA ASP A 12 9.21 10.94 -4.20
C ASP A 12 10.26 10.54 -3.13
N THR A 13 11.54 10.78 -3.41
CA THR A 13 12.64 10.54 -2.46
C THR A 13 12.76 11.65 -1.42
N LYS A 14 11.97 12.73 -1.58
CA LYS A 14 11.89 13.84 -0.63
C LYS A 14 11.10 13.46 0.63
N SER A 15 11.12 14.34 1.63
CA SER A 15 10.37 14.19 2.87
C SER A 15 8.88 13.96 2.60
N LYS A 16 8.25 13.08 3.39
CA LYS A 16 6.80 12.82 3.29
C LYS A 16 6.02 14.13 3.48
N VAL A 17 4.98 14.31 2.67
CA VAL A 17 4.12 15.50 2.71
C VAL A 17 3.28 15.44 3.99
N SER A 18 3.27 16.54 4.75
CA SER A 18 2.40 16.72 5.92
C SER A 18 0.93 16.79 5.51
N ALA A 19 0.03 16.36 6.40
CA ALA A 19 -1.40 16.56 6.23
C ALA A 19 -1.81 18.04 6.12
N TYR A 20 -0.97 18.97 6.60
CA TYR A 20 -1.22 20.41 6.62
C TYR A 20 -0.44 21.19 5.55
N SER A 21 0.25 20.48 4.64
CA SER A 21 1.02 21.10 3.56
C SER A 21 0.15 21.37 2.34
N GLY A 22 0.26 22.58 1.80
CA GLY A 22 -0.42 23.00 0.57
C GLY A 22 -1.86 23.49 0.79
N ALA A 23 -2.46 23.97 -0.30
CA ALA A 23 -3.87 24.38 -0.29
C ALA A 23 -4.79 23.15 -0.36
N PRO A 24 -5.98 23.19 0.26
CA PRO A 24 -7.00 22.15 0.08
C PRO A 24 -7.29 21.92 -1.40
N PHE A 25 -7.34 20.66 -1.82
CA PHE A 25 -7.64 20.32 -3.20
C PHE A 25 -9.11 20.62 -3.50
N GLU A 26 -9.36 21.29 -4.64
CA GLU A 26 -10.68 21.80 -5.02
C GLU A 26 -11.76 20.69 -5.14
N ASP A 27 -11.40 19.52 -5.69
CA ASP A 27 -12.32 18.40 -5.89
C ASP A 27 -11.91 17.15 -5.07
N PRO A 28 -12.27 17.07 -3.78
CA PRO A 28 -11.93 15.92 -2.95
C PRO A 28 -12.62 14.62 -3.41
N THR A 29 -13.71 14.71 -4.18
CA THR A 29 -14.42 13.53 -4.72
C THR A 29 -13.60 12.86 -5.81
N LEU A 30 -13.03 13.64 -6.72
CA LEU A 30 -12.10 13.13 -7.73
C LEU A 30 -10.88 12.46 -7.09
N TYR A 31 -10.31 13.08 -6.05
CA TYR A 31 -9.19 12.49 -5.32
C TYR A 31 -9.53 11.12 -4.73
N ARG A 32 -10.66 11.00 -4.03
CA ARG A 32 -11.12 9.73 -3.44
C ARG A 32 -11.39 8.66 -4.50
N SER A 33 -12.02 9.04 -5.62
CA SER A 33 -12.28 8.12 -6.74
C SER A 33 -10.98 7.55 -7.31
N LEU A 34 -9.99 8.41 -7.59
CA LEU A 34 -8.69 7.98 -8.10
C LEU A 34 -7.91 7.14 -7.08
N ALA A 35 -7.91 7.56 -5.81
CA ALA A 35 -7.25 6.80 -4.74
C ALA A 35 -7.87 5.41 -4.58
N GLY A 36 -9.20 5.28 -4.66
CA GLY A 36 -9.91 4.01 -4.64
C GLY A 36 -9.56 3.11 -5.83
N ALA A 37 -9.51 3.68 -7.04
CA ALA A 37 -9.10 2.94 -8.24
C ALA A 37 -7.65 2.43 -8.13
N LEU A 38 -6.74 3.26 -7.63
CA LEU A 38 -5.36 2.86 -7.39
C LEU A 38 -5.27 1.79 -6.29
N GLN A 39 -6.04 1.92 -5.21
CA GLN A 39 -6.11 0.91 -4.15
C GLN A 39 -6.51 -0.46 -4.70
N TYR A 40 -7.40 -0.52 -5.68
CA TYR A 40 -7.73 -1.77 -6.36
C TYR A 40 -6.53 -2.37 -7.12
N LEU A 41 -5.71 -1.53 -7.76
CA LEU A 41 -4.54 -1.99 -8.50
C LEU A 41 -3.48 -2.66 -7.60
N THR A 42 -3.48 -2.40 -6.29
CA THR A 42 -2.56 -3.06 -5.35
C THR A 42 -2.68 -4.58 -5.31
N PHE A 43 -3.79 -5.15 -5.79
CA PHE A 43 -3.98 -6.61 -5.89
C PHE A 43 -3.07 -7.29 -6.92
N THR A 44 -2.64 -6.58 -7.95
CA THR A 44 -1.72 -7.09 -8.97
C THR A 44 -0.38 -6.37 -8.97
N ARG A 45 -0.30 -5.25 -8.25
CA ARG A 45 0.86 -4.36 -8.18
C ARG A 45 1.30 -4.14 -6.72
N PRO A 46 2.04 -5.11 -6.13
CA PRO A 46 2.57 -4.96 -4.78
C PRO A 46 3.54 -3.78 -4.64
N ASP A 47 4.27 -3.45 -5.71
CA ASP A 47 5.27 -2.40 -5.78
C ASP A 47 4.74 -0.98 -5.49
N ILE A 48 3.43 -0.75 -5.69
CA ILE A 48 2.78 0.55 -5.41
C ILE A 48 2.04 0.59 -4.07
N SER A 49 2.01 -0.51 -3.31
CA SER A 49 1.18 -0.63 -2.10
C SER A 49 1.55 0.40 -1.02
N TYR A 50 2.84 0.69 -0.85
CA TYR A 50 3.30 1.74 0.06
C TYR A 50 2.87 3.14 -0.41
N ALA A 51 3.06 3.45 -1.70
CA ALA A 51 2.69 4.75 -2.27
C ALA A 51 1.19 5.03 -2.12
N ILE A 52 0.37 4.00 -2.35
CA ILE A 52 -1.08 4.07 -2.22
C ILE A 52 -1.49 4.24 -0.76
N GLN A 53 -0.86 3.50 0.15
CA GLN A 53 -1.11 3.68 1.58
C GLN A 53 -0.89 5.14 2.01
N GLN A 54 0.15 5.83 1.50
CA GLN A 54 0.42 7.24 1.84
C GLN A 54 -0.67 8.19 1.32
N ILE A 55 -1.16 8.02 0.09
CA ILE A 55 -2.24 8.89 -0.44
C ILE A 55 -3.58 8.61 0.26
N CYS A 56 -3.83 7.36 0.66
CA CYS A 56 -5.06 6.97 1.36
C CYS A 56 -5.15 7.57 2.77
N LEU A 57 -4.03 8.01 3.38
CA LEU A 57 -4.05 8.72 4.68
C LEU A 57 -4.79 10.05 4.63
N HIS A 58 -4.90 10.67 3.45
CA HIS A 58 -5.38 12.04 3.27
C HIS A 58 -6.78 12.11 2.60
N MET A 59 -7.51 10.99 2.52
CA MET A 59 -8.81 10.94 1.83
C MET A 59 -9.88 11.88 2.40
N HIS A 60 -9.77 12.23 3.69
CA HIS A 60 -10.73 13.13 4.34
C HIS A 60 -10.53 14.60 3.94
N SER A 61 -9.28 15.04 3.79
CA SER A 61 -8.93 16.42 3.47
C SER A 61 -7.64 16.42 2.63
N PRO A 62 -7.75 16.13 1.32
CA PRO A 62 -6.59 16.12 0.44
C PRO A 62 -6.15 17.54 0.10
N THR A 63 -4.85 17.72 -0.12
CA THR A 63 -4.25 18.98 -0.61
C THR A 63 -3.69 18.82 -2.02
N ASP A 64 -3.34 19.94 -2.66
CA ASP A 64 -2.71 19.94 -3.98
C ASP A 64 -1.43 19.09 -4.02
N ASP A 65 -0.64 19.11 -2.95
CA ASP A 65 0.58 18.30 -2.82
C ASP A 65 0.25 16.79 -2.81
N HIS A 66 -0.83 16.39 -2.14
CA HIS A 66 -1.30 15.00 -2.15
C HIS A 66 -1.76 14.59 -3.54
N MET A 67 -2.44 15.48 -4.27
CA MET A 67 -2.85 15.24 -5.65
C MET A 67 -1.63 15.11 -6.59
N GLN A 68 -0.55 15.87 -6.37
CA GLN A 68 0.70 15.70 -7.13
C GLN A 68 1.34 14.32 -6.90
N ASN A 69 1.35 13.84 -5.65
CA ASN A 69 1.81 12.49 -5.33
C ASN A 69 0.96 11.41 -6.03
N LEU A 70 -0.37 11.56 -6.01
CA LEU A 70 -1.27 10.67 -6.73
C LEU A 70 -0.95 10.66 -8.23
N LYS A 71 -0.80 11.84 -8.86
CA LYS A 71 -0.42 11.96 -10.28
C LYS A 71 0.94 11.30 -10.57
N ARG A 72 1.89 11.33 -9.63
CA ARG A 72 3.17 10.61 -9.76
C ARG A 72 2.96 9.10 -9.85
N ILE A 73 2.11 8.53 -8.99
CA ILE A 73 1.78 7.09 -9.02
C ILE A 73 1.18 6.71 -10.37
N VAL A 74 0.24 7.51 -10.90
CA VAL A 74 -0.35 7.28 -12.23
C VAL A 74 0.71 7.31 -13.33
N ARG A 75 1.66 8.27 -13.29
CA ARG A 75 2.78 8.31 -14.25
C ARG A 75 3.72 7.12 -14.12
N TYR A 76 3.93 6.61 -12.90
CA TYR A 76 4.74 5.42 -12.69
C TYR A 76 4.07 4.18 -13.29
N ILE A 77 2.76 4.01 -13.07
CA ILE A 77 1.98 2.92 -13.66
C ILE A 77 2.03 2.99 -15.20
N GLN A 78 1.91 4.19 -15.77
CA GLN A 78 2.01 4.38 -17.22
C GLN A 78 3.36 3.93 -17.79
N GLY A 79 4.44 4.07 -17.03
CA GLY A 79 5.78 3.63 -17.42
C GLY A 79 6.09 2.16 -17.14
N THR A 80 5.21 1.47 -16.42
CA THR A 80 5.40 0.09 -15.94
C THR A 80 4.15 -0.75 -16.22
N LEU A 81 3.50 -0.55 -17.37
CA LEU A 81 2.27 -1.29 -17.71
C LEU A 81 2.52 -2.80 -17.89
N ASP A 82 3.76 -3.16 -18.19
CA ASP A 82 4.29 -4.52 -18.30
C ASP A 82 4.54 -5.19 -16.93
N TYR A 83 4.51 -4.43 -15.84
CA TYR A 83 4.72 -4.99 -14.50
C TYR A 83 3.43 -5.61 -13.98
N GLY A 84 3.54 -6.79 -13.37
CA GLY A 84 2.44 -7.51 -12.76
C GLY A 84 2.92 -8.65 -11.89
N LEU A 85 1.98 -9.23 -11.14
CA LEU A 85 2.23 -10.43 -10.35
C LEU A 85 2.28 -11.66 -11.27
N HIS A 86 3.37 -12.42 -11.18
CA HIS A 86 3.51 -13.70 -11.86
C HIS A 86 3.49 -14.82 -10.82
N LEU A 87 2.69 -15.85 -11.09
CA LEU A 87 2.60 -17.06 -10.27
C LEU A 87 2.99 -18.26 -11.13
N TYR A 88 3.88 -19.08 -10.61
CA TYR A 88 4.41 -20.27 -11.26
C TYR A 88 4.18 -21.51 -10.39
N PRO A 89 3.98 -22.69 -11.00
CA PRO A 89 4.07 -23.94 -10.26
C PRO A 89 5.44 -24.06 -9.59
N SER A 90 5.45 -24.26 -8.28
CA SER A 90 6.66 -24.45 -7.48
C SER A 90 6.58 -25.78 -6.76
N SER A 91 7.68 -26.53 -6.75
CA SER A 91 7.84 -27.74 -5.92
C SER A 91 8.17 -27.41 -4.48
N VAL A 92 8.69 -26.19 -4.23
CA VAL A 92 9.00 -25.68 -2.89
C VAL A 92 7.71 -25.14 -2.26
N THR A 93 7.38 -25.68 -1.09
CA THR A 93 6.19 -25.31 -0.30
C THR A 93 6.52 -24.47 0.93
N ASP A 94 7.77 -24.01 1.05
CA ASP A 94 8.20 -23.19 2.18
C ASP A 94 7.48 -21.84 2.16
N LEU A 95 6.98 -21.45 3.31
CA LEU A 95 6.34 -20.16 3.54
C LEU A 95 7.38 -19.19 4.11
N ILE A 96 7.85 -18.27 3.29
CA ILE A 96 8.86 -17.28 3.69
C ILE A 96 8.18 -15.92 3.81
N SER A 97 8.47 -15.20 4.88
CA SER A 97 7.91 -13.86 5.09
C SER A 97 9.00 -12.86 5.42
N TYR A 98 8.88 -11.69 4.81
CA TYR A 98 9.73 -10.54 5.08
C TYR A 98 8.86 -9.43 5.64
N THR A 99 9.41 -8.70 6.61
CA THR A 99 8.78 -7.50 7.15
C THR A 99 9.81 -6.39 7.21
N ASP A 100 9.37 -5.19 6.90
CA ASP A 100 10.16 -3.97 7.02
C ASP A 100 9.32 -2.92 7.75
N VAL A 101 9.98 -2.04 8.49
CA VAL A 101 9.31 -1.00 9.28
C VAL A 101 10.11 0.29 9.25
N ASP A 102 9.47 1.38 8.83
CA ASP A 102 10.03 2.71 9.05
C ASP A 102 9.88 3.11 10.53
N TRP A 103 10.89 3.73 11.14
CA TRP A 103 10.76 4.24 12.50
C TRP A 103 10.38 5.72 12.48
N GLY A 104 9.17 6.01 12.93
CA GLY A 104 8.67 7.39 13.03
C GLY A 104 8.56 8.12 11.70
N GLY A 105 8.39 7.42 10.58
CA GLY A 105 8.46 8.01 9.25
C GLY A 105 7.36 9.02 8.93
N CYS A 106 6.24 9.04 9.67
CA CYS A 106 5.19 10.03 9.49
C CYS A 106 5.57 11.38 10.14
N PRO A 107 5.59 12.50 9.39
CA PRO A 107 5.97 13.81 9.92
C PRO A 107 4.98 14.31 10.98
N ASP A 108 3.68 14.10 10.76
CA ASP A 108 2.63 14.65 11.64
C ASP A 108 2.47 13.84 12.93
N THR A 109 2.44 12.51 12.80
CA THR A 109 2.13 11.64 13.94
C THR A 109 3.35 11.00 14.56
N ARG A 110 4.50 10.95 13.87
CA ARG A 110 5.68 10.13 14.25
C ARG A 110 5.35 8.63 14.38
N ARG A 111 4.27 8.17 13.76
CA ARG A 111 3.94 6.74 13.66
C ARG A 111 4.77 6.08 12.57
N SER A 112 5.20 4.86 12.90
CA SER A 112 5.89 3.94 12.01
C SER A 112 4.95 3.37 10.94
N THR A 113 5.47 3.00 9.79
CA THR A 113 4.78 2.28 8.72
C THR A 113 5.42 0.91 8.57
N SER A 114 4.63 -0.14 8.76
CA SER A 114 5.09 -1.51 8.57
C SER A 114 4.68 -2.00 7.19
N GLY A 115 5.60 -2.65 6.51
CA GLY A 115 5.37 -3.45 5.32
C GLY A 115 5.63 -4.93 5.60
N TYR A 116 4.95 -5.79 4.85
CA TYR A 116 5.32 -7.20 4.77
C TYR A 116 5.05 -7.76 3.38
N CYS A 117 5.77 -8.83 3.05
CA CYS A 117 5.50 -9.71 1.92
C CYS A 117 5.68 -11.17 2.34
N VAL A 118 4.81 -12.05 1.84
CA VAL A 118 4.77 -13.48 2.14
C VAL A 118 4.85 -14.23 0.82
N PHE A 119 5.83 -15.11 0.74
CA PHE A 119 6.11 -15.96 -0.40
C PHE A 119 5.81 -17.42 -0.07
N LEU A 120 5.25 -18.13 -1.05
CA LEU A 120 5.12 -19.59 -1.04
C LEU A 120 6.04 -20.14 -2.15
N GLY A 121 7.18 -20.68 -1.75
CA GLY A 121 8.31 -20.87 -2.68
C GLY A 121 8.69 -19.54 -3.32
N ASP A 122 8.73 -19.48 -4.65
CA ASP A 122 9.06 -18.24 -5.39
C ASP A 122 7.87 -17.32 -5.64
N ASN A 123 6.67 -17.71 -5.19
CA ASN A 123 5.44 -16.99 -5.49
C ASN A 123 5.06 -16.01 -4.38
N LEU A 124 4.96 -14.73 -4.71
CA LEU A 124 4.43 -13.73 -3.79
C LEU A 124 2.90 -13.90 -3.65
N ILE A 125 2.44 -14.31 -2.47
CA ILE A 125 1.03 -14.65 -2.21
C ILE A 125 0.30 -13.66 -1.32
N SER A 126 1.02 -12.87 -0.51
CA SER A 126 0.41 -11.84 0.34
C SER A 126 1.38 -10.70 0.57
N TRP A 127 0.87 -9.47 0.61
CA TRP A 127 1.65 -8.29 0.93
C TRP A 127 0.76 -7.23 1.56
N SER A 128 1.37 -6.30 2.29
CA SER A 128 0.69 -5.11 2.78
C SER A 128 1.68 -4.02 3.14
N SER A 129 1.22 -2.78 3.12
CA SER A 129 1.89 -1.66 3.77
C SER A 129 0.86 -0.90 4.58
N LYS A 130 1.11 -0.69 5.88
CA LYS A 130 0.14 -0.10 6.80
C LYS A 130 0.83 0.73 7.87
N ARG A 131 0.22 1.88 8.19
CA ARG A 131 0.68 2.73 9.29
C ARG A 131 0.33 2.06 10.62
N GLN A 132 1.28 1.97 11.53
CA GLN A 132 1.04 1.43 12.86
C GLN A 132 0.04 2.33 13.62
N PRO A 133 -0.90 1.75 14.38
CA PRO A 133 -1.87 2.52 15.15
C PRO A 133 -1.23 3.22 16.36
N THR A 134 -0.13 2.68 16.86
CA THR A 134 0.55 3.14 18.07
C THR A 134 1.93 3.72 17.72
N LEU A 135 2.41 4.63 18.55
CA LEU A 135 3.77 5.16 18.44
C LEU A 135 4.77 4.18 19.02
N SER A 136 5.85 3.93 18.28
CA SER A 136 7.00 3.17 18.77
C SER A 136 8.02 4.12 19.37
N ARG A 137 8.52 3.80 20.55
CA ARG A 137 9.54 4.60 21.25
C ARG A 137 10.97 4.23 20.82
N SER A 138 11.14 3.09 20.17
CA SER A 138 12.39 2.64 19.58
C SER A 138 12.17 1.96 18.23
N SER A 139 13.24 1.83 17.44
CA SER A 139 13.22 1.07 16.19
C SER A 139 12.94 -0.42 16.43
N ALA A 140 13.52 -1.01 17.48
CA ALA A 140 13.27 -2.40 17.87
C ALA A 140 11.79 -2.66 18.18
N GLU A 141 11.14 -1.75 18.90
CA GLU A 141 9.70 -1.83 19.18
C GLU A 141 8.87 -1.71 17.89
N ALA A 142 9.28 -0.82 16.97
CA ALA A 142 8.62 -0.67 15.68
C ALA A 142 8.69 -1.97 14.87
N VAL A 143 9.86 -2.59 14.79
CA VAL A 143 10.08 -3.88 14.12
C VAL A 143 9.24 -4.98 14.77
N TYR A 144 9.25 -5.10 16.10
CA TYR A 144 8.44 -6.09 16.81
C TYR A 144 6.95 -5.95 16.50
N ARG A 145 6.44 -4.71 16.44
CA ARG A 145 5.06 -4.42 16.03
C ARG A 145 4.80 -4.77 14.56
N GLY A 146 5.78 -4.57 13.67
CA GLY A 146 5.70 -5.02 12.28
C GLY A 146 5.53 -6.53 12.16
N VAL A 147 6.35 -7.30 12.89
CA VAL A 147 6.23 -8.77 12.96
C VAL A 147 4.87 -9.19 13.52
N ALA A 148 4.35 -8.51 14.54
CA ALA A 148 3.03 -8.80 15.08
C ALA A 148 1.89 -8.54 14.07
N MET A 149 2.07 -7.62 13.11
CA MET A 149 1.09 -7.38 12.03
C MET A 149 1.12 -8.47 10.95
N LEU A 150 2.22 -9.18 10.82
CA LEU A 150 2.39 -10.29 9.87
C LEU A 150 1.72 -11.59 10.38
N SER A 151 1.63 -11.79 11.70
CA SER A 151 1.13 -13.04 12.27
C SER A 151 -0.29 -13.44 11.82
N PRO A 152 -1.29 -12.54 11.71
CA PRO A 152 -2.60 -12.92 11.22
C PRO A 152 -2.57 -13.30 9.74
N SER A 153 -1.66 -12.70 8.97
CA SER A 153 -1.51 -12.96 7.53
C SER A 153 -0.85 -14.31 7.27
N LEU A 154 0.12 -14.71 8.09
CA LEU A 154 0.73 -16.05 8.06
C LEU A 154 -0.30 -17.14 8.39
N VAL A 155 -1.06 -16.98 9.47
CA VAL A 155 -2.15 -17.89 9.83
C VAL A 155 -3.18 -17.97 8.69
N ARG A 156 -3.50 -16.82 8.06
CA ARG A 156 -4.44 -16.77 6.94
C ARG A 156 -3.92 -17.44 5.67
N SER A 157 -2.62 -17.33 5.36
CA SER A 157 -2.01 -18.04 4.22
C SER A 157 -1.93 -19.54 4.43
N GLU A 158 -1.69 -19.99 5.67
CA GLU A 158 -1.70 -21.42 6.03
C GLU A 158 -3.10 -22.02 5.98
N THR A 159 -4.15 -21.24 6.29
CA THR A 159 -5.50 -21.79 6.45
C THR A 159 -6.42 -21.58 5.23
N TYR A 160 -6.26 -20.51 4.42
CA TYR A 160 -7.31 -20.09 3.47
C TYR A 160 -6.83 -19.27 2.25
N PHE A 161 -5.81 -19.72 1.53
CA PHE A 161 -5.39 -19.07 0.27
C PHE A 161 -6.57 -18.87 -0.72
N TRP A 162 -7.51 -19.83 -0.79
CA TRP A 162 -8.65 -19.77 -1.72
C TRP A 162 -9.86 -18.96 -1.22
N ASN A 163 -10.16 -18.95 0.09
CA ASN A 163 -11.35 -18.26 0.61
C ASN A 163 -11.18 -16.73 0.70
N SER A 164 -9.94 -16.23 0.72
CA SER A 164 -9.66 -14.80 0.84
C SER A 164 -9.88 -14.03 -0.47
N ILE A 165 -9.69 -14.68 -1.63
CA ILE A 165 -10.01 -14.11 -2.94
C ILE A 165 -11.54 -13.91 -3.07
N PHE A 166 -12.34 -14.88 -2.64
CA PHE A 166 -13.81 -14.81 -2.75
C PHE A 166 -14.49 -13.89 -1.73
N ARG A 167 -13.97 -13.76 -0.50
CA ARG A 167 -14.56 -12.84 0.50
C ARG A 167 -14.33 -11.36 0.18
N PHE A 168 -13.28 -11.01 -0.55
CA PHE A 168 -12.96 -9.61 -0.84
C PHE A 168 -13.91 -8.99 -1.88
N VAL A 169 -14.37 -9.76 -2.85
CA VAL A 169 -15.45 -9.39 -3.79
C VAL A 169 -16.75 -9.04 -3.03
N ARG A 170 -16.97 -9.64 -1.86
CA ARG A 170 -18.16 -9.41 -1.03
C ARG A 170 -18.07 -8.18 -0.13
N LEU A 171 -16.86 -7.77 0.27
CA LEU A 171 -16.64 -6.51 0.99
C LEU A 171 -16.77 -5.29 0.05
N LEU A 172 -16.46 -5.49 -1.24
CA LEU A 172 -16.60 -4.52 -2.33
C LEU A 172 -18.04 -4.03 -2.54
N TRP A 173 -19.06 -4.82 -2.17
CA TRP A 173 -20.46 -4.37 -2.24
C TRP A 173 -20.85 -3.41 -1.10
N PHE A 174 -20.17 -3.45 0.05
CA PHE A 174 -20.51 -2.61 1.20
C PHE A 174 -19.88 -1.22 1.16
N ILE A 175 -18.75 -1.05 0.46
CA ILE A 175 -18.05 0.25 0.36
C ILE A 175 -18.58 1.11 -0.79
N VAL A 176 -19.33 0.53 -1.74
CA VAL A 176 -19.92 1.23 -2.88
C VAL A 176 -21.35 1.73 -2.59
N ILE A 177 -21.92 1.47 -1.40
CA ILE A 177 -23.31 1.84 -1.03
C ILE A 177 -23.37 2.78 0.20
N MET A 178 -22.28 3.48 0.55
CA MET A 178 -22.33 4.64 1.47
C MET A 178 -21.59 5.83 0.86
#